data_AF-A0A8J2LFI2-F1
#
_entry.id   AF-A0A8J2LFI2-F1
#
_cell.length_a   1.000
_cell.length_b   1.000
_cell.length_c   1.000
_cell.angle_alpha   90.00
_cell.angle_beta   90.00
_cell.angle_gamma   90.00
#
_symmetry.space_group_name_H-M   'P 1'
#
loop_
_entity.id
_entity.type
_entity.pdbx_description
1 polymer ?
#
loop_
_entity_poly.entity_id
_entity_poly.type
_entity_poly.pdbx_seq_one_letter_code
_entity_poly.pdbx_strand_id
1 'polypeptide(L)' 'MAGDRLATFMFYLSNIELGGGTAFPALGVVARPIPGSALFWFNLNPDGSIEARTVHGGCPVLYGNKW' A
#
# COMPACT_ATOMS: atom_id res chain seq x y z
N MET A 1 -16.61 -20.15 -0.07
CA MET A 1 -15.52 -19.39 0.57
C MET A 1 -14.43 -19.23 -0.46
N ALA A 2 -14.46 -18.12 -1.21
CA ALA A 2 -13.44 -17.84 -2.22
C ALA A 2 -12.15 -17.36 -1.51
N GLY A 3 -11.00 -17.57 -2.16
CA GLY A 3 -9.68 -17.27 -1.59
C GLY A 3 -9.38 -15.79 -1.48
N ASP A 4 -9.94 -15.13 -0.46
CA ASP A 4 -9.63 -13.74 -0.13
C ASP A 4 -8.23 -13.59 0.46
N ARG A 5 -7.61 -12.42 0.22
CA ARG A 5 -6.23 -12.14 0.64
C ARG A 5 -6.20 -11.68 2.09
N LEU A 6 -5.73 -12.51 3.02
CA LEU A 6 -5.60 -12.14 4.44
C LEU A 6 -4.78 -10.85 4.64
N ALA A 7 -3.63 -10.75 3.98
CA ALA A 7 -2.70 -9.63 4.14
C ALA A 7 -1.93 -9.35 2.85
N THR A 8 -1.31 -8.18 2.78
CA THR A 8 -0.46 -7.75 1.68
C THR A 8 0.89 -7.30 2.22
N PHE A 9 1.95 -7.70 1.53
CA PHE A 9 3.31 -7.22 1.75
C PHE A 9 3.80 -6.61 0.43
N MET A 10 4.04 -5.31 0.40
CA MET A 10 4.40 -4.57 -0.81
C MET A 10 5.78 -3.96 -0.65
N PHE A 11 6.70 -4.37 -1.52
CA PHE A 11 8.07 -3.89 -1.56
C PHE A 11 8.18 -2.68 -2.47
N TYR A 12 9.04 -1.74 -2.10
CA TYR A 12 9.46 -0.65 -2.97
C TYR A 12 10.83 -0.97 -3.56
N LEU A 13 10.91 -1.12 -4.87
CA LEU A 13 12.13 -1.54 -5.56
C LEU A 13 12.88 -0.35 -6.15
N SER A 14 12.15 0.72 -6.48
CA SER A 14 12.72 1.90 -7.16
C SER A 14 12.86 3.11 -6.25
N ASN A 15 13.83 3.95 -6.59
CA ASN A 15 13.94 5.29 -6.03
C ASN A 15 13.02 6.23 -6.81
N ILE A 16 12.18 6.96 -6.09
CA ILE A 16 11.22 7.90 -6.69
C ILE A 16 11.50 9.26 -6.10
N GLU A 17 11.88 10.20 -6.96
CA GLU A 17 12.26 11.55 -6.53
C GLU A 17 11.03 12.39 -6.15
N LEU A 18 9.89 12.18 -6.83
CA LEU A 18 8.66 12.93 -6.53
C LEU A 18 7.38 12.11 -6.80
N GLY A 19 6.50 12.07 -5.80
CA GLY A 19 5.21 11.36 -5.87
C GLY A 19 5.32 9.88 -5.51
N GLY A 20 4.47 9.04 -6.11
CA GLY A 20 4.58 7.57 -6.00
C GLY A 20 4.25 6.99 -4.62
N GLY A 21 3.72 7.78 -3.69
CA GLY A 21 3.25 7.30 -2.37
C GLY A 21 2.20 6.20 -2.46
N THR A 22 2.07 5.41 -1.40
CA THR A 22 0.89 4.55 -1.20
C THR A 22 0.01 5.19 -0.14
N ALA A 23 -1.17 5.65 -0.55
CA ALA A 23 -2.11 6.36 0.30
C ALA A 23 -3.17 5.40 0.87
N PHE A 24 -3.49 5.58 2.14
CA PHE A 24 -4.60 4.95 2.86
C PHE A 24 -5.57 6.05 3.32
N PRO A 25 -6.56 6.43 2.48
CA PRO A 25 -7.36 7.63 2.71
C PRO A 25 -8.14 7.62 4.04
N ALA A 26 -8.72 6.47 4.39
CA ALA A 26 -9.48 6.32 5.64
C ALA A 26 -8.59 6.42 6.89
N LEU A 27 -7.29 6.14 6.77
CA LEU A 27 -6.31 6.28 7.84
C LEU A 27 -5.62 7.66 7.84
N GLY A 28 -5.77 8.45 6.77
CA GLY A 28 -5.06 9.73 6.61
C GLY A 28 -3.54 9.57 6.47
N VAL A 29 -3.06 8.39 6.05
CA VAL A 29 -1.63 8.08 5.95
C VAL A 29 -1.20 7.96 4.48
N VAL A 30 -0.04 8.51 4.15
CA VAL A 30 0.65 8.28 2.88
C VAL A 30 2.05 7.77 3.16
N ALA A 31 2.30 6.52 2.78
CA ALA A 31 3.62 5.92 2.88
C ALA A 31 4.46 6.32 1.66
N ARG A 32 5.65 6.87 1.91
CA ARG A 32 6.59 7.26 0.84
C ARG A 32 7.41 6.04 0.39
N PRO A 33 7.61 5.87 -0.92
CA PRO A 33 8.45 4.80 -1.44
C PRO A 33 9.91 5.04 -1.10
N ILE A 34 10.53 4.09 -0.40
CA ILE A 34 11.96 4.09 -0.11
C ILE A 34 12.53 2.77 -0.65
N PRO A 35 13.53 2.77 -1.55
CA PRO A 35 14.10 1.54 -2.10
C PRO A 35 14.52 0.56 -1.01
N GLY A 36 14.14 -0.71 -1.16
CA GLY A 36 14.45 -1.78 -0.21
C GLY A 36 13.57 -1.81 1.04
N SER A 37 12.68 -0.82 1.23
CA SER A 37 11.65 -0.85 2.28
C SER A 37 10.39 -1.59 1.81
N ALA A 38 9.50 -1.88 2.75
CA ALA A 38 8.22 -2.49 2.45
C ALA A 38 7.11 -2.01 3.38
N LEU A 39 5.88 -2.14 2.87
CA LEU A 39 4.64 -1.93 3.60
C LEU A 39 3.96 -3.26 3.83
N PHE A 40 3.41 -3.42 5.03
CA PHE A 40 2.62 -4.58 5.40
C PHE A 40 1.29 -4.13 6.02
N TRP A 41 0.19 -4.77 5.60
CA TRP A 41 -1.12 -4.56 6.20
C TRP A 41 -2.02 -5.80 6.01
N PHE A 42 -3.03 -5.93 6.87
CA PHE A 42 -4.08 -6.93 6.75
C PHE A 42 -5.22 -6.38 5.87
N ASN A 43 -5.71 -7.16 4.91
CA ASN A 43 -6.90 -6.75 4.13
C ASN A 43 -8.20 -7.23 4.80
N LEU A 44 -8.11 -8.19 5.72
CA LEU A 44 -9.24 -8.77 6.44
C LEU A 44 -9.10 -8.56 7.95
N ASN A 45 -10.24 -8.40 8.61
CA ASN A 45 -10.38 -8.49 10.05
C ASN A 45 -10.26 -9.96 10.53
N PRO A 46 -10.07 -10.20 11.84
CA PRO A 46 -9.99 -11.56 12.39
C PRO A 46 -11.25 -12.43 12.13
N ASP A 47 -12.40 -11.80 11.90
CA ASP A 47 -13.66 -12.47 11.55
C ASP A 47 -13.82 -12.77 10.05
N GLY A 48 -12.81 -12.40 9.23
CA GLY A 48 -12.80 -12.58 7.78
C GLY A 48 -13.51 -11.48 6.99
N SER A 49 -14.10 -10.47 7.65
CA SER A 49 -14.65 -9.30 6.96
C SER A 49 -13.56 -8.38 6.41
N ILE A 50 -13.87 -7.58 5.39
CA ILE A 50 -12.90 -6.64 4.80
C ILE A 50 -12.55 -5.54 5.82
N GLU A 51 -11.25 -5.31 6.03
CA GLU A 51 -10.77 -4.16 6.81
C GLU A 51 -10.81 -2.90 5.94
N ALA A 52 -11.97 -2.21 5.96
CA ALA A 52 -12.27 -1.07 5.12
C ALA A 52 -11.29 0.12 5.28
N ARG A 53 -10.60 0.23 6.43
CA ARG A 53 -9.61 1.30 6.65
C ARG A 53 -8.34 1.11 5.82
N THR A 54 -8.08 -0.13 5.37
CA THR A 54 -6.89 -0.46 4.57
C THR A 54 -7.12 -0.32 3.07
N VAL A 55 -8.25 0.25 2.63
CA VAL A 55 -8.42 0.71 1.25
C VAL A 55 -7.28 1.66 0.92
N HIS A 56 -6.58 1.34 -0.18
CA HIS A 56 -5.34 2.01 -0.55
C HIS A 56 -5.25 2.25 -2.05
N GLY A 57 -4.39 3.19 -2.42
CA GLY A 57 -4.08 3.51 -3.82
C GLY A 57 -2.66 4.05 -3.99
N GLY A 58 -2.15 3.96 -5.21
CA GLY A 58 -0.90 4.62 -5.58
C GLY A 58 -1.14 6.08 -5.93
N CYS A 59 -0.45 6.99 -5.25
CA CYS A 59 -0.35 8.37 -5.69
C CYS A 59 0.39 8.44 -7.04
N PRO A 60 0.07 9.42 -7.91
CA PRO A 60 0.79 9.63 -9.15
C PRO A 60 2.30 9.74 -8.93
N VAL A 61 3.08 9.10 -9.80
CA VAL A 61 4.52 9.37 -9.91
C VAL A 61 4.66 10.67 -10.70
N LEU A 62 5.28 11.67 -10.09
CA LEU A 62 5.46 12.99 -10.71
C LEU A 62 6.82 13.09 -11.40
N TYR A 63 7.83 12.37 -10.89
CA TYR A 63 9.14 12.24 -11.50
C TYR A 63 9.78 10.91 -11.10
N GLY A 64 10.46 10.26 -12.05
CA GLY A 64 11.08 8.94 -11.87
C GLY A 64 10.19 7.78 -12.31
N ASN A 65 10.49 6.58 -11.82
CA ASN A 65 9.74 5.35 -12.11
C ASN A 65 9.47 4.56 -10.83
N LYS A 66 8.28 3.97 -10.72
CA LYS A 66 7.87 3.14 -9.58
C LYS A 66 7.77 1.67 -9.98
N TRP A 67 8.58 0.84 -9.33
CA TRP A 67 8.52 -0.62 -9.36
C TRP A 67 8.51 -1.15 -7.94
#